data_AF-A0A957L7M7-F1
#
_entry.id   AF-A0A957L7M7-F1
#
_cell.length_a   1.000
_cell.length_b   1.000
_cell.length_c   1.000
_cell.angle_alpha   90.00
_cell.angle_beta   90.00
_cell.angle_gamma   90.00
#
_symmetry.space_group_name_H-M   'P 1'
#
loop_
_entity.id
_entity.type
_entity.pdbx_description
1 polymer ?
#
loop_
_entity_poly.entity_id
_entity_poly.type
_entity_poly.pdbx_seq_one_letter_code
_entity_poly.pdbx_strand_id
1 'polypeptide(L)' 'DVLSQAEWDALRDLVVSGLREGHGADGLIAAIRRCGELLAAPVPVAAGDRNELHNELQFIE' A
#
# COMPACT_ATOMS: atom_id res chain seq x y z
N ASP A 1 -8.54 -9.21 12.05
CA ASP A 1 -7.67 -8.31 11.26
C ASP A 1 -8.04 -6.87 11.46
N VAL A 2 -7.05 -6.00 11.33
CA VAL A 2 -7.15 -4.55 11.53
C VAL A 2 -7.88 -3.85 10.37
N LEU A 3 -7.81 -4.42 9.17
CA LEU A 3 -8.52 -3.95 7.98
C LEU A 3 -9.54 -5.00 7.55
N SER A 4 -10.67 -4.54 7.02
CA SER A 4 -11.72 -5.37 6.46
C SER A 4 -11.34 -5.94 5.09
N GLN A 5 -12.03 -6.99 4.66
CA GLN A 5 -11.84 -7.55 3.31
C GLN A 5 -12.11 -6.51 2.22
N ALA A 6 -13.13 -5.67 2.39
CA ALA A 6 -13.47 -4.64 1.41
C ALA A 6 -12.37 -3.58 1.23
N GLU A 7 -11.65 -3.24 2.31
CA GLU A 7 -10.52 -2.32 2.24
C GLU A 7 -9.32 -2.93 1.51
N TRP A 8 -9.03 -4.21 1.77
CA TRP A 8 -8.02 -4.96 1.02
C TRP A 8 -8.38 -5.10 -0.47
N ASP A 9 -9.65 -5.36 -0.75
CA ASP A 9 -10.16 -5.46 -2.10
C ASP A 9 -9.96 -4.15 -2.88
N ALA A 10 -10.26 -3.01 -2.26
CA ALA A 10 -10.05 -1.70 -2.86
C ALA A 10 -8.56 -1.41 -3.17
N LEU A 11 -7.64 -1.80 -2.28
CA LEU A 11 -6.20 -1.64 -2.52
C LEU A 11 -5.71 -2.46 -3.71
N ARG A 12 -6.13 -3.73 -3.78
CA ARG A 12 -5.82 -4.61 -4.91
C ARG A 12 -6.36 -4.02 -6.22
N ASP A 13 -7.59 -3.53 -6.21
CA ASP A 13 -8.25 -3.06 -7.42
C ASP A 13 -7.54 -1.83 -8.02
N LEU A 14 -6.95 -0.96 -7.19
CA LEU A 14 -6.07 0.13 -7.64
C LEU A 14 -4.86 -0.39 -8.43
N VAL A 15 -4.18 -1.41 -7.89
CA VAL A 15 -3.01 -2.01 -8.56
C VAL A 15 -3.43 -2.69 -9.87
N VAL A 16 -4.50 -3.48 -9.85
CA VAL A 16 -4.99 -4.23 -11.01
C VAL A 16 -5.44 -3.29 -12.14
N SER A 17 -6.15 -2.21 -11.82
CA SER A 17 -6.56 -1.22 -12.82
C SER A 17 -5.36 -0.53 -13.47
N GLY A 18 -4.39 -0.07 -12.68
CA GLY A 18 -3.17 0.54 -13.22
C GLY A 18 -2.40 -0.43 -14.14
N LEU A 19 -2.28 -1.70 -13.77
CA LEU A 19 -1.67 -2.72 -14.63
C LEU A 19 -2.44 -2.94 -15.94
N ARG A 20 -3.77 -3.03 -15.87
CA ARG A 20 -4.62 -3.22 -17.06
C ARG A 20 -4.56 -2.04 -18.03
N GLU A 21 -4.40 -0.84 -17.50
CA GLU A 21 -4.34 0.39 -18.28
C GLU A 21 -2.94 0.69 -18.83
N GLY A 22 -1.93 -0.12 -18.49
CA GLY A 22 -0.53 0.13 -18.86
C GLY A 22 0.19 1.18 -17.99
N HIS A 23 -0.44 1.57 -16.88
CA HIS A 23 0.02 2.58 -15.91
C HIS A 23 0.35 1.92 -14.56
N GLY A 24 1.08 0.79 -14.60
CA GLY A 24 1.31 -0.05 -13.41
C GLY A 24 1.97 0.69 -12.24
N ALA A 25 2.90 1.61 -12.53
CA ALA A 25 3.56 2.42 -11.50
C ALA A 25 2.55 3.33 -10.77
N ASP A 26 1.63 3.96 -11.50
CA ASP A 26 0.61 4.84 -10.92
C ASP A 26 -0.37 4.05 -10.04
N GLY A 27 -0.75 2.84 -10.47
CA GLY A 27 -1.58 1.93 -9.68
C GLY A 27 -0.92 1.54 -8.35
N LEU A 28 0.38 1.22 -8.37
CA LEU A 28 1.15 0.93 -7.15
C LEU A 28 1.25 2.14 -6.22
N ILE A 29 1.58 3.33 -6.76
CA ILE A 29 1.67 4.57 -5.97
C ILE A 29 0.33 4.88 -5.30
N ALA A 30 -0.79 4.77 -6.05
CA ALA A 30 -2.13 5.00 -5.53
C ALA A 30 -2.48 4.03 -4.39
N ALA A 31 -2.20 2.73 -4.58
CA ALA A 31 -2.45 1.71 -3.57
C ALA A 31 -1.60 1.91 -2.30
N ILE A 32 -0.31 2.22 -2.43
CA ILE A 32 0.58 2.47 -1.27
C ILE A 32 0.11 3.68 -0.46
N ARG A 33 -0.26 4.79 -1.13
CA ARG A 33 -0.82 5.97 -0.46
C ARG A 33 -2.09 5.64 0.31
N ARG A 34 -3.03 4.94 -0.34
CA ARG A 34 -4.29 4.53 0.29
C ARG A 34 -4.07 3.58 1.46
N CYS A 35 -3.10 2.67 1.35
CA CYS A 35 -2.72 1.78 2.44
C CYS A 35 -2.21 2.57 3.65
N GLY A 36 -1.36 3.59 3.43
CA GLY A 36 -0.90 4.48 4.49
C GLY A 36 -2.04 5.21 5.22
N GLU A 37 -3.03 5.71 4.48
CA GLU A 37 -4.23 6.34 5.07
C GLU A 37 -5.04 5.38 5.94
N LEU A 38 -5.23 4.14 5.46
CA LEU A 38 -5.97 3.10 6.20
C LEU A 38 -5.24 2.67 7.48
N LEU A 39 -3.90 2.57 7.41
CA LEU A 39 -3.08 2.16 8.54
C LEU A 39 -2.88 3.28 9.58
N ALA A 40 -2.98 4.55 9.19
CA ALA A 40 -2.69 5.69 10.07
C ALA A 40 -3.56 5.73 11.35
N ALA A 41 -4.77 5.17 11.31
CA ALA A 41 -5.65 5.11 12.48
C ALA A 41 -5.33 3.92 13.42
N PRO A 42 -5.30 2.66 12.96
CA PRO A 42 -5.02 1.52 13.83
C PRO A 42 -3.54 1.31 14.16
N VAL A 43 -2.63 1.85 13.34
CA VAL A 43 -1.17 1.80 13.51
C VAL A 43 -0.61 3.22 13.38
N PRO A 44 -0.92 4.10 14.35
CA PRO A 44 -0.49 5.49 14.30
C PRO A 44 1.03 5.59 14.47
N VAL A 45 1.63 6.56 13.77
CA VAL A 45 3.06 6.88 13.93
C VAL A 45 3.33 7.33 15.36
N ALA A 46 4.28 6.70 16.03
CA ALA A 46 4.71 7.03 17.37
C ALA A 46 6.06 7.76 17.39
N ALA A 47 6.31 8.49 18.48
CA ALA A 47 7.61 9.10 18.70
C ALA A 47 8.69 8.03 18.83
N GLY A 48 9.71 8.10 17.96
CA GLY A 48 10.80 7.12 17.94
C GLY A 48 10.60 5.95 16.98
N ASP A 49 9.53 5.96 16.18
CA ASP A 49 9.36 5.01 15.08
C ASP A 49 10.59 4.97 14.17
N ARG A 50 10.91 3.77 13.73
CA ARG A 50 12.07 3.49 12.88
C ARG A 50 11.60 2.93 11.56
N ASN A 51 12.40 3.14 10.52
CA ASN A 51 12.19 2.47 9.26
C ASN A 51 12.68 1.01 9.37
N GLU A 52 11.80 0.10 9.82
CA GLU A 52 12.13 -1.31 10.06
C GLU A 52 12.40 -2.09 8.76
N LEU A 53 11.83 -1.63 7.65
CA LEU A 53 11.98 -2.22 6.32
C LEU A 53 12.47 -1.17 5.32
N HIS A 54 13.28 -1.63 4.37
CA HIS A 54 13.78 -0.84 3.26
C HIS A 54 12.66 -0.47 2.28
N ASN A 55 12.72 0.74 1.70
CA ASN A 55 11.70 1.25 0.77
C ASN A 55 12.02 0.93 -0.69
N GLU A 56 13.16 0.29 -0.94
CA GLU A 56 13.66 -0.07 -2.25
C GLU A 56 12.83 -1.21 -2.87
N LEU A 57 12.52 -1.08 -4.17
CA LEU A 57 11.88 -2.15 -4.93
C LEU A 57 12.78 -3.39 -4.92
N GLN A 58 12.20 -4.52 -4.51
CA GLN A 58 12.86 -5.81 -4.50
C GLN A 58 12.45 -6.59 -5.75
N PHE A 59 13.44 -7.11 -6.46
CA PHE A 59 13.23 -8.05 -7.56
C PHE A 59 13.53 -9.45 -7.02
N ILE A 60 12.57 -10.36 -7.15
CA ILE A 60 12.73 -11.75 -6.73
C ILE A 60 13.22 -12.53 -7.95
N GLU A 61 14.36 -13.21 -7.80
CA GLU A 61 14.91 -14.17 -8.78
C GLU A 61 14.22 -15.54 -8.68
#